data_AF-A0A3B4D3Z5-F1
#
_entry.id   AF-A0A3B4D3Z5-F1
#
_cell.length_a   1.000
_cell.length_b   1.000
_cell.length_c   1.000
_cell.angle_alpha   90.00
_cell.angle_beta   90.00
_cell.angle_gamma   90.00
#
_symmetry.space_group_name_H-M   'P 1'
#
loop_
_entity.id
_entity.type
_entity.pdbx_description
1 polymer ?
#
loop_
_entity_poly.entity_id
_entity_poly.type
_entity_poly.pdbx_seq_one_letter_code
_entity_poly.pdbx_strand_id
1 'polypeptide(L)'
;MPFLGQDWRSPGQNWVKTEDGWKKTTRNENEANNNVPERHGKEEDYYKENLLLSINYDVATKKRKKDLMNNNTKIPYFHKDQWIYVHKGSTKERHGYCTLGEAFNRLDFCSAIKDTRRFNYVVRLLELIAKSQLPSLSGVAQKNYMNILERVVQKVLEDQQNVRPIKELLQTLYVSLCSLVQDMGKSVLVGNINIWVHRMENILQWQQQLDNIQINRVSPTNPGMTLLDLPVSLQLNIMQRLSDGRDLVSLGQVCPDLGALTEDRLLWKNLCQYHFTERQIRRRLIVSDKGHLEWKKMYFKLCRCYPHKEQYSDTLQFCTHCHILFWKDANHPCTANNPESCSISVTPQGFINLFKF
;
A
#
# COMPACT_ATOMS: atom_id res chain seq x y z
N MET A 1 -31.67 -3.20 17.44
CA MET A 1 -31.23 -3.61 16.08
C MET A 1 -30.63 -2.38 15.38
N PRO A 2 -29.73 -2.48 14.39
CA PRO A 2 -28.37 -3.06 14.48
C PRO A 2 -27.32 -2.24 13.67
N PHE A 3 -26.09 -2.01 14.17
CA PHE A 3 -24.91 -1.69 13.32
C PHE A 3 -23.66 -2.08 14.14
N LEU A 4 -23.00 -3.22 13.91
CA LEU A 4 -21.96 -3.50 12.90
C LEU A 4 -20.84 -2.46 12.85
N GLY A 5 -19.86 -2.65 13.73
CA GLY A 5 -18.46 -2.29 13.51
C GLY A 5 -17.59 -3.44 14.01
N GLN A 6 -17.12 -4.30 13.09
CA GLN A 6 -15.92 -5.09 13.34
C GLN A 6 -14.77 -4.10 13.42
N ASP A 7 -14.16 -4.05 14.60
CA ASP A 7 -13.04 -3.18 15.02
C ASP A 7 -13.46 -1.89 15.76
N TRP A 8 -13.06 -1.78 17.03
CA TRP A 8 -13.17 -0.55 17.83
C TRP A 8 -12.05 0.44 17.48
N ARG A 9 -10.99 -0.06 16.83
CA ARG A 9 -10.07 0.75 16.05
C ARG A 9 -10.74 0.88 14.69
N SER A 10 -11.12 2.07 14.25
CA SER A 10 -11.32 2.22 12.80
C SER A 10 -9.98 1.84 12.17
N PRO A 11 -9.91 0.89 11.21
CA PRO A 11 -8.63 0.35 10.77
C PRO A 11 -7.71 1.52 10.37
N GLY A 12 -6.45 1.49 10.80
CA GLY A 12 -5.50 2.57 10.52
C GLY A 12 -5.58 3.81 11.42
N GLN A 13 -6.12 3.74 12.64
CA GLN A 13 -5.93 4.80 13.65
C GLN A 13 -4.84 4.42 14.66
N ASN A 14 -3.87 5.32 14.86
CA ASN A 14 -2.86 5.20 15.91
C ASN A 14 -3.44 5.68 17.25
N TRP A 15 -3.06 5.02 18.33
CA TRP A 15 -3.49 5.35 19.69
C TRP A 15 -2.29 5.54 20.59
N VAL A 16 -2.30 6.62 21.37
CA VAL A 16 -1.25 6.94 22.34
C VAL A 16 -1.85 6.89 23.73
N LYS A 17 -1.13 6.26 24.67
CA LYS A 17 -1.52 6.23 26.08
C LYS A 17 -1.15 7.59 26.70
N THR A 18 -2.15 8.30 27.18
CA THR A 18 -2.04 9.56 27.92
C THR A 18 -2.44 9.32 29.39
N GLU A 19 -2.19 10.31 30.26
CA GLU A 19 -2.56 10.24 31.69
C GLU A 19 -4.07 10.03 31.88
N ASP A 20 -4.89 10.57 30.97
CA ASP A 20 -6.36 10.42 30.97
C ASP A 20 -6.88 9.14 30.26
N GLY A 21 -5.99 8.24 29.85
CA GLY A 21 -6.33 7.03 29.08
C GLY A 21 -5.84 7.07 27.62
N TRP A 22 -6.48 6.32 26.72
CA TRP A 22 -6.04 6.19 25.33
C TRP A 22 -6.65 7.27 24.44
N LYS A 23 -5.82 8.08 23.78
CA LYS A 23 -6.25 9.09 22.81
C LYS A 23 -5.87 8.66 21.39
N LYS A 24 -6.72 9.00 20.41
CA LYS A 24 -6.46 8.78 18.99
C LYS A 24 -5.47 9.82 18.51
N THR A 25 -4.42 9.40 17.81
CA THR A 25 -3.51 10.33 17.11
C THR A 25 -4.29 10.95 15.96
N THR A 26 -4.77 12.18 16.15
CA THR A 26 -5.40 12.94 15.06
C THR A 26 -4.32 13.60 14.21
N ARG A 27 -4.62 13.85 12.93
CA ARG A 27 -3.70 14.40 11.92
C ARG A 27 -2.97 15.68 12.38
N ASN A 28 -3.50 16.39 13.38
CA ASN A 28 -3.00 17.69 13.85
C ASN A 28 -2.02 17.59 15.05
N GLU A 29 -1.97 16.49 15.79
CA GLU A 29 -1.07 16.38 16.96
C GLU A 29 0.38 16.09 16.57
N ASN A 30 0.60 15.51 15.38
CA ASN A 30 1.94 15.31 14.82
C ASN A 30 2.61 16.62 14.39
N GLU A 31 1.83 17.69 14.18
CA GLU A 31 2.35 19.03 13.88
C GLU A 31 2.60 19.85 15.16
N ALA A 32 1.82 19.63 16.23
CA ALA A 32 1.95 20.41 17.47
C ALA A 32 3.02 19.90 18.45
N ASN A 33 3.33 18.60 18.46
CA ASN A 33 4.32 18.01 19.40
C ASN A 33 5.73 17.86 18.82
N ASN A 34 5.94 18.25 17.57
CA ASN A 34 7.26 18.39 16.99
C ASN A 34 7.62 19.89 16.96
N ASN A 35 8.07 20.43 18.10
CA ASN A 35 8.94 21.61 18.10
C ASN A 35 10.29 21.21 17.48
N VAL A 36 10.28 20.94 16.18
CA VAL A 36 11.46 20.90 15.33
C VAL A 36 11.59 22.33 14.79
N PRO A 37 12.72 23.02 15.00
CA PRO A 37 12.91 24.33 14.40
C PRO A 37 12.79 24.18 12.88
N GLU A 38 12.07 25.09 12.23
CA GLU A 38 12.03 25.24 10.77
C GLU A 38 13.44 25.10 10.19
N ARG A 39 13.79 23.89 9.74
CA ARG A 39 14.93 23.66 8.86
C ARG A 39 14.42 23.71 7.45
N HIS A 40 14.27 24.93 6.96
CA HIS A 40 14.46 25.17 5.53
C HIS A 40 15.83 24.60 5.12
N GLY A 41 15.83 23.68 4.16
CA GLY A 41 17.04 23.16 3.53
C GLY A 41 17.52 21.80 4.04
N LYS A 42 16.83 20.71 3.63
CA LYS A 42 17.40 19.35 3.53
C LYS A 42 16.73 18.47 2.46
N GLU A 43 15.48 18.74 2.08
CA GLU A 43 14.84 17.99 0.98
C GLU A 43 15.54 18.23 -0.37
N GLU A 44 16.13 19.41 -0.62
CA GLU A 44 16.80 19.73 -1.89
C GLU A 44 18.10 18.96 -2.12
N ASP A 45 18.78 18.50 -1.07
CA ASP A 45 20.09 17.85 -1.20
C ASP A 45 19.98 16.37 -1.59
N TYR A 46 18.91 15.69 -1.15
CA TYR A 46 18.68 14.27 -1.50
C TYR A 46 18.31 14.09 -2.98
N TYR A 47 17.62 15.06 -3.59
CA TYR A 47 17.36 15.06 -5.04
C TYR A 47 18.61 15.41 -5.86
N LYS A 48 19.53 16.22 -5.33
CA LYS A 48 20.79 16.56 -6.00
C LYS A 48 21.76 15.37 -6.02
N GLU A 49 21.82 14.56 -4.96
CA GLU A 49 22.66 13.35 -4.93
C GLU A 49 22.24 12.31 -5.97
N ASN A 50 20.93 12.05 -6.11
CA ASN A 50 20.40 11.16 -7.15
C ASN A 50 20.58 11.72 -8.58
N LEU A 51 20.64 13.04 -8.73
CA LEU A 51 20.95 13.68 -10.02
C LEU A 51 22.45 13.58 -10.34
N LEU A 52 23.33 13.76 -9.35
CA LEU A 52 24.79 13.65 -9.47
C LEU A 52 25.24 12.22 -9.83
N LEU A 53 24.59 11.19 -9.28
CA LEU A 53 24.86 9.79 -9.63
C LEU A 53 24.51 9.48 -11.10
N SER A 54 23.51 10.16 -11.67
CA SER A 54 23.16 10.04 -13.09
C SER A 54 24.12 10.77 -14.05
N ILE A 55 24.81 11.81 -13.56
CA ILE A 55 25.73 12.63 -14.37
C ILE A 55 27.13 11.99 -14.49
N ASN A 56 27.53 11.14 -13.52
CA ASN A 56 28.87 10.54 -13.49
C ASN A 56 29.09 9.36 -14.46
N TYR A 57 28.10 8.96 -15.27
CA TYR A 57 28.24 7.84 -16.21
C TYR A 57 28.44 8.24 -17.68
N ASP A 58 28.59 9.53 -17.99
CA ASP A 58 28.87 10.00 -19.36
C ASP A 58 30.34 10.39 -19.57
N VAL A 59 31.23 9.40 -19.54
CA VAL A 59 32.55 9.50 -20.19
C VAL A 59 32.61 8.51 -21.35
N ALA A 60 31.88 8.83 -22.43
CA ALA A 60 32.29 8.59 -23.81
C ALA A 60 31.12 8.90 -24.77
N THR A 61 31.09 10.09 -25.35
CA THR A 61 30.78 10.32 -26.78
C THR A 61 30.82 11.83 -27.07
N LYS A 62 31.97 12.28 -27.59
CA LYS A 62 32.10 13.61 -28.19
C LYS A 62 31.31 13.64 -29.51
N LYS A 63 30.08 14.16 -29.51
CA LYS A 63 29.51 14.92 -30.64
C LYS A 63 28.17 15.58 -30.28
N ARG A 64 28.06 16.87 -30.63
CA ARG A 64 26.89 17.78 -30.54
C ARG A 64 26.69 18.55 -29.23
N LYS A 65 27.68 19.39 -28.91
CA LYS A 65 27.46 20.67 -28.22
C LYS A 65 26.63 21.60 -29.12
N LYS A 66 25.30 21.53 -29.10
CA LYS A 66 24.43 22.64 -29.55
C LYS A 66 23.02 22.66 -28.93
N ASP A 67 22.77 21.98 -27.82
CA ASP A 67 21.49 22.09 -27.09
C ASP A 67 21.69 22.33 -25.58
N LEU A 68 22.90 22.77 -25.17
CA LEU A 68 23.31 22.85 -23.76
C LEU A 68 22.82 24.11 -23.03
N MET A 69 21.68 24.70 -23.40
CA MET A 69 21.15 25.87 -22.70
C MET A 69 19.62 25.94 -22.63
N ASN A 70 18.97 24.81 -22.36
CA ASN A 70 17.57 24.80 -21.92
C ASN A 70 17.31 23.84 -20.75
N ASN A 71 18.16 23.88 -19.73
CA ASN A 71 17.97 23.12 -18.48
C ASN A 71 17.23 23.93 -17.40
N ASN A 72 16.27 24.77 -17.81
CA ASN A 72 15.31 25.43 -16.91
C ASN A 72 13.94 24.74 -16.89
N THR A 73 13.87 23.45 -17.19
CA THR A 73 12.70 22.63 -16.88
C THR A 73 12.72 22.28 -15.40
N LYS A 74 12.08 23.17 -14.63
CA LYS A 74 11.47 22.91 -13.31
C LYS A 74 11.21 21.42 -13.12
N ILE A 75 11.62 20.87 -11.97
CA ILE A 75 11.18 19.58 -11.43
C ILE A 75 9.70 19.41 -11.82
N PRO A 76 9.29 18.34 -12.53
CA PRO A 76 7.88 18.18 -12.84
C PRO A 76 7.15 18.08 -11.51
N TYR A 77 6.49 19.17 -11.14
CA TYR A 77 5.59 19.21 -10.01
C TYR A 77 4.57 18.11 -10.28
N PHE A 78 4.70 16.97 -9.61
CA PHE A 78 3.62 16.01 -9.54
C PHE A 78 2.48 16.78 -8.88
N HIS A 79 1.49 17.14 -9.68
CA HIS A 79 0.35 17.91 -9.20
C HIS A 79 -0.29 17.13 -8.06
N LYS A 80 -0.54 17.81 -6.95
CA LYS A 80 -1.21 17.25 -5.78
C LYS A 80 -2.69 17.59 -5.86
N ASP A 81 -3.32 17.14 -6.94
CA ASP A 81 -4.73 17.43 -7.13
C ASP A 81 -5.51 16.57 -6.13
N GLN A 82 -6.32 17.22 -5.29
CA GLN A 82 -7.14 16.53 -4.28
C GLN A 82 -8.24 15.68 -4.94
N TRP A 83 -8.57 16.02 -6.19
CA TRP A 83 -9.58 15.37 -7.00
C TRP A 83 -9.24 15.53 -8.48
N ILE A 84 -9.75 14.63 -9.32
CA ILE A 84 -9.52 14.64 -10.77
C ILE A 84 -10.81 14.33 -11.55
N TYR A 85 -10.99 14.90 -12.75
CA TYR A 85 -12.09 14.52 -13.65
C TYR A 85 -11.75 13.25 -14.42
N VAL A 86 -12.64 12.26 -14.38
CA VAL A 86 -12.51 11.02 -15.14
C VAL A 86 -13.44 11.07 -16.35
N HIS A 87 -12.90 10.86 -17.54
CA HIS A 87 -13.68 10.84 -18.77
C HIS A 87 -13.54 9.53 -19.52
N LYS A 88 -14.68 9.02 -20.01
CA LYS A 88 -14.75 7.85 -20.89
C LYS A 88 -14.61 8.33 -22.33
N GLY A 89 -13.37 8.53 -22.78
CA GLY A 89 -13.04 8.92 -24.16
C GLY A 89 -12.42 10.30 -24.29
N SER A 90 -11.49 10.43 -25.23
CA SER A 90 -10.78 11.68 -25.53
C SER A 90 -11.57 12.50 -26.55
N THR A 91 -12.00 13.71 -26.17
CA THR A 91 -12.54 14.71 -27.10
C THR A 91 -11.75 16.00 -26.91
N LYS A 92 -11.40 16.69 -28.01
CA LYS A 92 -10.57 17.91 -27.99
C LYS A 92 -11.17 19.06 -27.16
N GLU A 93 -12.43 18.97 -26.78
CA GLU A 93 -13.22 20.03 -26.15
C GLU A 93 -13.47 19.82 -24.64
N ARG A 94 -13.11 18.67 -24.06
CA ARG A 94 -13.35 18.39 -22.62
C ARG A 94 -12.05 18.07 -21.87
N HIS A 95 -11.80 18.82 -20.79
CA HIS A 95 -10.68 18.60 -19.87
C HIS A 95 -11.00 17.47 -18.89
N GLY A 96 -10.57 16.24 -19.18
CA GLY A 96 -10.56 15.16 -18.19
C GLY A 96 -9.59 14.06 -18.54
N TYR A 97 -9.19 13.30 -17.52
CA TYR A 97 -8.16 12.28 -17.64
C TYR A 97 -8.76 11.01 -18.24
N CYS A 98 -8.08 10.51 -19.26
CA CYS A 98 -8.57 9.38 -20.06
C CYS A 98 -7.72 8.12 -19.84
N THR A 99 -6.53 8.25 -19.25
CA THR A 99 -5.61 7.13 -19.04
C THR A 99 -5.25 6.92 -17.56
N LEU A 100 -4.93 5.67 -17.23
CA LEU A 100 -4.46 5.30 -15.89
C LEU A 100 -3.23 6.11 -15.47
N GLY A 101 -2.27 6.30 -16.38
CA GLY A 101 -1.03 7.01 -16.09
C GLY A 101 -1.23 8.50 -15.79
N GLU A 102 -2.17 9.16 -16.47
CA GLU A 102 -2.52 10.55 -16.19
C GLU A 102 -3.16 10.70 -14.81
N ALA A 103 -4.18 9.89 -14.52
CA ALA A 103 -4.86 9.88 -13.22
C ALA A 103 -3.88 9.57 -12.08
N PHE A 104 -3.01 8.59 -12.29
CA PHE A 104 -2.01 8.17 -11.31
C PHE A 104 -0.97 9.26 -11.01
N ASN A 105 -0.64 10.11 -11.98
CA ASN A 105 0.30 11.22 -11.81
C ASN A 105 -0.28 12.45 -11.13
N ARG A 106 -1.61 12.60 -11.14
CA ARG A 106 -2.32 13.79 -10.67
C ARG A 106 -2.92 13.64 -9.28
N LEU A 107 -3.34 12.44 -8.92
CA LEU A 107 -3.82 12.15 -7.57
C LEU A 107 -2.66 12.12 -6.58
N ASP A 108 -2.88 12.74 -5.42
CA ASP A 108 -1.88 12.81 -4.36
C ASP A 108 -1.76 11.50 -3.56
N PHE A 109 -1.16 10.48 -4.18
CA PHE A 109 -0.81 9.22 -3.51
C PHE A 109 0.32 9.40 -2.48
N CYS A 110 1.18 10.40 -2.65
CA CYS A 110 2.29 10.66 -1.72
C CYS A 110 1.78 11.08 -0.33
N SER A 111 0.81 11.99 -0.26
CA SER A 111 0.17 12.33 1.01
C SER A 111 -0.74 11.21 1.52
N ALA A 112 -1.36 10.43 0.62
CA ALA A 112 -2.14 9.26 1.01
C ALA A 112 -1.30 8.18 1.70
N ILE A 113 -0.03 8.02 1.33
CA ILE A 113 0.89 7.08 2.01
C ILE A 113 1.09 7.49 3.47
N LYS A 114 1.14 8.79 3.78
CA LYS A 114 1.32 9.26 5.17
C LYS A 114 0.13 8.90 6.06
N ASP A 115 -1.07 8.78 5.49
CA ASP A 115 -2.28 8.38 6.20
C ASP A 115 -2.38 6.84 6.30
N THR A 116 -2.28 6.34 7.52
CA THR A 116 -2.40 4.91 7.86
C THR A 116 -3.72 4.28 7.39
N ARG A 117 -4.80 5.07 7.24
CA ARG A 117 -6.11 4.61 6.74
C ARG A 117 -6.11 4.33 5.24
N ARG A 118 -5.27 5.05 4.49
CA ARG A 118 -5.15 4.95 3.01
C ARG A 118 -3.98 4.09 2.59
N PHE A 119 -2.99 3.89 3.46
CA PHE A 119 -1.76 3.15 3.17
C PHE A 119 -2.01 1.80 2.47
N ASN A 120 -2.84 0.93 3.06
CA ASN A 120 -3.12 -0.40 2.49
C ASN A 120 -3.80 -0.35 1.11
N TYR A 121 -4.59 0.71 0.85
CA TYR A 121 -5.20 0.93 -0.46
C TYR A 121 -4.12 1.23 -1.50
N VAL A 122 -3.18 2.14 -1.18
CA VAL A 122 -2.10 2.52 -2.09
C VAL A 122 -1.17 1.34 -2.36
N VAL A 123 -0.79 0.59 -1.33
CA VAL A 123 0.06 -0.62 -1.47
C VAL A 123 -0.60 -1.63 -2.41
N ARG A 124 -1.90 -1.92 -2.21
CA ARG A 124 -2.61 -2.83 -3.11
C ARG A 124 -2.65 -2.31 -4.54
N LEU A 125 -2.91 -1.02 -4.73
CA LEU A 125 -2.92 -0.41 -6.06
C LEU A 125 -1.58 -0.57 -6.76
N LEU A 126 -0.47 -0.30 -6.06
CA LEU A 126 0.87 -0.49 -6.60
C LEU A 126 1.14 -1.95 -6.96
N GLU A 127 0.72 -2.90 -6.11
CA GLU A 127 0.86 -4.34 -6.39
C GLU A 127 0.11 -4.76 -7.67
N LEU A 128 -1.12 -4.26 -7.87
CA LEU A 128 -1.90 -4.55 -9.08
C LEU A 128 -1.27 -3.94 -10.34
N ILE A 129 -0.69 -2.74 -10.22
CA ILE A 129 0.05 -2.10 -11.30
C ILE A 129 1.30 -2.92 -11.64
N ALA A 130 2.08 -3.34 -10.63
CA ALA A 130 3.27 -4.17 -10.82
C ALA A 130 2.96 -5.46 -11.58
N LYS A 131 1.83 -6.11 -11.26
CA LYS A 131 1.45 -7.41 -11.88
C LYS A 131 1.07 -7.31 -13.35
N SER A 132 0.51 -6.19 -13.81
CA SER A 132 -0.15 -6.19 -15.13
C SER A 132 -0.21 -4.86 -15.88
N GLN A 133 0.02 -3.72 -15.22
CA GLN A 133 -0.19 -2.40 -15.83
C GLN A 133 1.10 -1.59 -15.97
N LEU A 134 2.21 -1.99 -15.35
CA LEU A 134 3.46 -1.25 -15.43
C LEU A 134 3.88 -0.94 -16.89
N PRO A 135 3.77 -1.88 -17.86
CA PRO A 135 4.13 -1.60 -19.25
C PRO A 135 3.13 -0.70 -19.99
N SER A 136 1.87 -0.60 -19.54
CA SER A 136 0.85 0.26 -20.16
C SER A 136 0.95 1.72 -19.69
N LEU A 137 1.73 1.99 -18.65
CA LEU A 137 1.98 3.34 -18.14
C LEU A 137 2.98 4.12 -19.02
N SER A 138 2.77 5.44 -19.12
CA SER A 138 3.75 6.34 -19.73
C SER A 138 5.05 6.37 -18.91
N GLY A 139 6.17 6.77 -19.52
CA GLY A 139 7.46 6.86 -18.80
C GLY A 139 7.43 7.77 -17.57
N VAL A 140 6.64 8.86 -17.62
CA VAL A 140 6.41 9.74 -16.46
C VAL A 140 5.65 9.02 -15.36
N ALA A 141 4.60 8.25 -15.71
CA ALA A 141 3.85 7.45 -14.74
C ALA A 141 4.67 6.29 -14.15
N GLN A 142 5.50 5.63 -14.95
CA GLN A 142 6.46 4.61 -14.46
C GLN A 142 7.49 5.22 -13.49
N LYS A 143 7.98 6.44 -13.77
CA LYS A 143 8.86 7.18 -12.85
C LYS A 143 8.12 7.52 -11.55
N ASN A 144 6.89 8.03 -11.64
CA ASN A 144 6.09 8.34 -10.46
C ASN A 144 5.79 7.09 -9.62
N TYR A 145 5.50 5.95 -10.27
CA TYR A 145 5.31 4.67 -9.60
C TYR A 145 6.51 4.31 -8.73
N MET A 146 7.73 4.41 -9.27
CA MET A 146 8.94 4.12 -8.50
C MET A 146 9.15 5.12 -7.35
N ASN A 147 8.85 6.40 -7.55
CA ASN A 147 8.93 7.42 -6.49
C ASN A 147 7.92 7.19 -5.37
N ILE A 148 6.69 6.78 -5.70
CA ILE A 148 5.65 6.45 -4.73
C ILE A 148 6.04 5.18 -3.98
N LEU A 149 6.57 4.17 -4.68
CA LEU A 149 7.07 2.94 -4.07
C LEU A 149 8.21 3.19 -3.09
N GLU A 150 9.19 4.02 -3.45
CA GLU A 150 10.27 4.43 -2.55
C GLU A 150 9.74 5.04 -1.26
N ARG A 151 8.76 5.95 -1.35
CA ARG A 151 8.11 6.54 -0.18
C ARG A 151 7.37 5.52 0.69
N VAL A 152 6.75 4.52 0.07
CA VAL A 152 6.12 3.41 0.79
C VAL A 152 7.17 2.62 1.57
N VAL A 153 8.31 2.29 0.95
CA VAL A 153 9.40 1.57 1.60
C VAL A 153 9.97 2.39 2.76
N GLN A 154 10.28 3.67 2.54
CA GLN A 154 10.79 4.56 3.59
C GLN A 154 9.84 4.63 4.79
N LYS A 155 8.54 4.84 4.55
CA LYS A 155 7.53 4.85 5.62
C LYS A 155 7.51 3.53 6.40
N VAL A 156 7.63 2.38 5.74
CA VAL A 156 7.64 1.08 6.43
C VAL A 156 8.93 0.84 7.22
N LEU A 157 10.06 1.34 6.75
CA LEU A 157 11.32 1.30 7.49
C LEU A 157 11.24 2.18 8.76
N GLU A 158 10.56 3.32 8.70
CA GLU A 158 10.32 4.22 9.83
C GLU A 158 9.29 3.65 10.82
N ASP A 159 8.10 3.28 10.34
CA ASP A 159 6.97 2.86 11.17
C ASP A 159 7.09 1.40 11.65
N GLN A 160 7.90 0.58 10.97
CA GLN A 160 8.07 -0.86 11.21
C GLN A 160 6.74 -1.66 11.16
N GLN A 161 5.77 -1.17 10.39
CA GLN A 161 4.44 -1.79 10.21
C GLN A 161 4.24 -2.25 8.77
N ASN A 162 3.37 -3.24 8.56
CA ASN A 162 2.99 -3.75 7.23
C ASN A 162 4.19 -4.22 6.37
N VAL A 163 5.23 -4.79 7.01
CA VAL A 163 6.46 -5.24 6.34
C VAL A 163 6.19 -6.32 5.28
N ARG A 164 5.36 -7.32 5.60
CA ARG A 164 5.09 -8.46 4.71
C ARG A 164 4.43 -8.04 3.38
N PRO A 165 3.36 -7.22 3.36
CA PRO A 165 2.80 -6.68 2.11
C PRO A 165 3.82 -6.02 1.19
N ILE A 166 4.77 -5.24 1.75
CA ILE A 166 5.79 -4.56 0.94
C ILE A 166 6.80 -5.55 0.38
N LYS A 167 7.25 -6.54 1.17
CA LYS A 167 8.13 -7.60 0.68
C LYS A 167 7.49 -8.36 -0.49
N GLU A 168 6.21 -8.71 -0.39
CA GLU A 168 5.46 -9.39 -1.45
C GLU A 168 5.30 -8.52 -2.70
N LEU A 169 5.03 -7.23 -2.52
CA LEU A 169 4.96 -6.27 -3.61
C LEU A 169 6.30 -6.13 -4.35
N LEU A 170 7.40 -5.95 -3.60
CA LEU A 170 8.75 -5.81 -4.17
C LEU A 170 9.15 -7.10 -4.92
N GLN A 171 8.86 -8.26 -4.34
CA GLN A 171 9.12 -9.54 -5.00
C GLN A 171 8.31 -9.69 -6.29
N THR A 172 7.02 -9.33 -6.25
CA THR A 172 6.14 -9.37 -7.43
C THR A 172 6.65 -8.44 -8.53
N LEU A 173 7.05 -7.22 -8.16
CA LEU A 173 7.61 -6.25 -9.09
C LEU A 173 8.92 -6.75 -9.70
N TYR A 174 9.83 -7.29 -8.88
CA TYR A 174 11.10 -7.82 -9.34
C TYR A 174 10.91 -8.95 -10.36
N VAL A 175 10.07 -9.94 -10.04
CA VAL A 175 9.75 -11.05 -10.95
C VAL A 175 9.12 -10.55 -12.24
N SER A 176 8.17 -9.59 -12.16
CA SER A 176 7.56 -9.00 -13.34
C SER A 176 8.56 -8.24 -14.22
N LEU A 177 9.53 -7.56 -13.61
CA LEU A 177 10.59 -6.88 -14.37
C LEU A 177 11.55 -7.89 -15.01
N CYS A 178 11.92 -8.96 -14.30
CA CYS A 178 12.73 -10.04 -14.88
C CYS A 178 12.08 -10.63 -16.13
N SER A 179 10.77 -10.96 -16.08
CA SER A 179 10.07 -11.52 -17.25
C SER A 179 10.04 -10.53 -18.41
N LEU A 180 9.78 -9.25 -18.13
CA LEU A 180 9.74 -8.20 -19.17
C LEU A 180 11.11 -7.94 -19.81
N VAL A 181 12.21 -8.16 -19.08
CA VAL A 181 13.58 -8.01 -19.58
C VAL A 181 14.04 -9.26 -20.34
N GLN A 182 13.63 -10.45 -19.90
CA GLN A 182 13.99 -11.74 -20.53
C GLN A 182 13.27 -11.99 -21.86
N ASP A 183 12.03 -11.50 -21.99
CA ASP A 183 11.26 -11.55 -23.25
C ASP A 183 11.78 -10.49 -24.24
N MET A 184 13.03 -10.66 -24.68
CA MET A 184 13.75 -9.71 -25.52
C MET A 184 13.16 -9.64 -26.94
N GLY A 185 12.51 -8.52 -27.26
CA GLY A 185 12.12 -8.17 -28.63
C GLY A 185 11.25 -6.92 -28.75
N LYS A 186 10.58 -6.48 -27.69
CA LYS A 186 9.85 -5.21 -27.63
C LYS A 186 10.07 -4.59 -26.26
N SER A 187 10.88 -3.55 -26.16
CA SER A 187 11.03 -2.78 -24.92
C SER A 187 9.70 -2.07 -24.61
N VAL A 188 8.78 -2.76 -23.92
CA VAL A 188 7.50 -2.17 -23.46
C VAL A 188 7.74 -1.21 -22.29
N LEU A 189 8.86 -1.37 -21.59
CA LEU A 189 9.30 -0.45 -20.55
C LEU A 189 9.93 0.79 -21.17
N VAL A 190 9.54 1.96 -20.69
CA VAL A 190 10.03 3.24 -21.23
C VAL A 190 11.38 3.57 -20.61
N GLY A 191 12.37 3.88 -21.45
CA GLY A 191 13.71 4.32 -21.02
C GLY A 191 14.84 3.36 -21.40
N ASN A 192 16.07 3.74 -21.04
CA ASN A 192 17.28 2.94 -21.27
C ASN A 192 17.29 1.70 -20.35
N ILE A 193 17.75 0.56 -20.85
CA ILE A 193 17.90 -0.69 -20.09
C ILE A 193 18.70 -0.48 -18.79
N ASN A 194 19.72 0.36 -18.79
CA ASN A 194 20.54 0.66 -17.62
C ASN A 194 19.71 1.28 -16.47
N ILE A 195 18.70 2.08 -16.79
CA ILE A 195 17.79 2.66 -15.79
C ILE A 195 16.97 1.56 -15.11
N TRP A 196 16.56 0.54 -15.87
CA TRP A 196 15.79 -0.57 -15.35
C TRP A 196 16.65 -1.54 -14.53
N VAL A 197 17.89 -1.80 -14.95
CA VAL A 197 18.86 -2.53 -14.14
C VAL A 197 19.06 -1.85 -12.80
N HIS A 198 19.32 -0.54 -12.78
CA HIS A 198 19.48 0.22 -11.54
C HIS A 198 18.23 0.18 -10.65
N ARG A 199 17.02 0.28 -11.24
CA ARG A 199 15.77 0.13 -10.46
C ARG A 199 15.63 -1.26 -9.86
N MET A 200 16.06 -2.31 -10.55
CA MET A 200 16.05 -3.67 -10.02
C MET A 200 17.05 -3.83 -8.87
N GLU A 201 18.24 -3.23 -8.97
CA GLU A 201 19.20 -3.18 -7.86
C GLU A 201 18.61 -2.47 -6.63
N ASN A 202 17.95 -1.34 -6.82
CA ASN A 202 17.29 -0.61 -5.72
C ASN A 202 16.18 -1.44 -5.07
N ILE A 203 15.40 -2.21 -5.86
CA ILE A 203 14.39 -3.12 -5.31
C ILE A 203 15.05 -4.19 -4.43
N LEU A 204 16.17 -4.78 -4.84
CA LEU A 204 16.91 -5.75 -4.04
C LEU A 204 17.46 -5.12 -2.75
N GLN A 205 17.99 -3.90 -2.82
CA GLN A 205 18.44 -3.16 -1.65
C GLN A 205 17.28 -2.90 -0.67
N TRP A 206 16.11 -2.49 -1.16
CA TRP A 206 14.93 -2.32 -0.32
C TRP A 206 14.47 -3.64 0.32
N GLN A 207 14.49 -4.75 -0.40
CA GLN A 207 14.20 -6.07 0.18
C GLN A 207 15.16 -6.39 1.32
N GLN A 208 16.47 -6.18 1.12
CA GLN A 208 17.49 -6.41 2.15
C GLN A 208 17.28 -5.50 3.37
N GLN A 209 16.95 -4.23 3.18
CA GLN A 209 16.63 -3.31 4.27
C GLN A 209 15.42 -3.79 5.08
N LEU A 210 14.36 -4.26 4.41
CA LEU A 210 13.16 -4.80 5.06
C LEU A 210 13.41 -6.14 5.77
N ASP A 211 14.37 -6.94 5.31
CA ASP A 211 14.81 -8.18 5.99
C ASP A 211 15.59 -7.89 7.27
N ASN A 212 16.30 -6.77 7.32
CA ASN A 212 17.12 -6.36 8.46
C ASN A 212 16.37 -5.54 9.51
N ILE A 213 15.06 -5.30 9.35
CA ILE A 213 14.27 -4.58 10.35
C ILE A 213 14.33 -5.33 11.69
N GLN A 214 14.92 -4.68 12.68
CA GLN A 214 14.83 -5.10 14.08
C GLN A 214 13.67 -4.33 14.71
N ILE A 215 12.59 -5.04 15.07
CA ILE A 215 11.48 -4.43 15.80
C ILE A 215 12.04 -4.02 17.16
N ASN A 216 12.02 -2.71 17.43
CA ASN A 216 12.57 -2.16 18.67
C ASN A 216 11.92 -2.85 19.88
N ARG A 217 12.71 -3.59 20.66
CA ARG A 217 12.25 -4.16 21.92
C ARG A 217 11.94 -3.00 22.87
N VAL A 218 10.78 -3.07 23.55
CA VAL A 218 10.44 -2.13 24.61
C VAL A 218 11.62 -2.07 25.59
N SER A 219 12.05 -0.86 25.95
CA SER A 219 13.24 -0.62 26.77
C SER A 219 13.18 -1.47 28.06
N PRO A 220 14.26 -2.19 28.41
CA PRO A 220 14.29 -3.07 29.59
C PRO A 220 14.10 -2.32 30.92
N THR A 221 14.14 -0.98 30.91
CA THR A 221 13.91 -0.13 32.07
C THR A 221 12.45 -0.01 32.52
N ASN A 222 11.47 -0.40 31.69
CA ASN A 222 10.06 -0.49 32.08
C ASN A 222 9.42 -1.71 31.40
N PRO A 223 9.49 -2.91 32.00
CA PRO A 223 8.76 -4.08 31.54
C PRO A 223 7.28 -3.87 31.86
N GLY A 224 6.60 -3.05 31.06
CA GLY A 224 5.16 -2.94 31.11
C GLY A 224 4.51 -4.32 30.90
N MET A 225 3.20 -4.39 31.16
CA MET A 225 2.42 -5.61 30.96
C MET A 225 2.64 -6.19 29.56
N THR A 226 3.01 -7.47 29.50
CA THR A 226 3.24 -8.22 28.26
C THR A 226 1.98 -8.94 27.80
N LEU A 227 1.99 -9.46 26.57
CA LEU A 227 0.87 -10.24 26.04
C LEU A 227 0.59 -11.50 26.89
N LEU A 228 1.63 -12.10 27.47
CA LEU A 228 1.52 -13.32 28.27
C LEU A 228 0.90 -13.06 29.65
N ASP A 229 1.01 -11.82 30.15
CA ASP A 229 0.42 -11.43 31.43
C ASP A 229 -1.11 -11.26 31.35
N LEU A 230 -1.68 -11.21 30.15
CA LEU A 230 -3.12 -11.12 29.94
C LEU A 230 -3.80 -12.48 30.19
N PRO A 231 -5.03 -12.51 30.73
CA PRO A 231 -5.85 -13.71 30.76
C PRO A 231 -5.99 -14.36 29.37
N VAL A 232 -6.00 -15.70 29.32
CA VAL A 232 -6.09 -16.49 28.07
C VAL A 232 -7.26 -16.06 27.19
N SER A 233 -8.42 -15.74 27.79
CA SER A 233 -9.60 -15.26 27.05
C SER A 233 -9.35 -13.95 26.32
N LEU A 234 -8.54 -13.05 26.88
CA LEU A 234 -8.14 -11.79 26.23
C LEU A 234 -7.08 -12.02 25.16
N GLN A 235 -6.10 -12.91 25.41
CA GLN A 235 -5.12 -13.31 24.39
C GLN A 235 -5.82 -13.88 23.16
N LEU A 236 -6.77 -14.81 23.34
CA LEU A 236 -7.59 -15.36 22.25
C LEU A 236 -8.43 -14.29 21.56
N ASN A 237 -9.02 -13.35 22.30
CA ASN A 237 -9.77 -12.25 21.70
C ASN A 237 -8.88 -11.38 20.82
N ILE A 238 -7.64 -11.10 21.23
CA ILE A 238 -6.66 -10.36 20.41
C ILE A 238 -6.32 -11.16 19.15
N MET A 239 -6.04 -12.46 19.28
CA MET A 239 -5.74 -13.34 18.14
C MET A 239 -6.91 -13.41 17.15
N GLN A 240 -8.16 -13.42 17.62
CA GLN A 240 -9.36 -13.38 16.77
C GLN A 240 -9.49 -12.11 15.91
N ARG A 241 -8.77 -11.04 16.25
CA ARG A 241 -8.75 -9.79 15.47
C ARG A 241 -7.67 -9.77 14.39
N LEU A 242 -6.78 -10.75 14.36
CA LEU A 242 -5.80 -10.85 13.29
C LEU A 242 -6.49 -11.27 11.99
N SER A 243 -6.23 -10.51 10.93
CA SER A 243 -6.82 -10.74 9.63
C SER A 243 -6.01 -11.69 8.74
N ASP A 244 -4.77 -12.05 9.10
CA ASP A 244 -3.93 -12.97 8.32
C ASP A 244 -3.50 -14.17 9.16
N GLY A 245 -3.81 -15.37 8.67
CA GLY A 245 -3.40 -16.62 9.32
C GLY A 245 -1.89 -16.82 9.40
N ARG A 246 -1.10 -16.15 8.55
CA ARG A 246 0.36 -16.18 8.66
C ARG A 246 0.85 -15.47 9.92
N ASP A 247 0.15 -14.44 10.37
CA ASP A 247 0.47 -13.76 11.63
C ASP A 247 0.17 -14.65 12.83
N LEU A 248 -0.91 -15.44 12.77
CA LEU A 248 -1.20 -16.47 13.78
C LEU A 248 -0.11 -17.54 13.83
N VAL A 249 0.38 -18.01 12.67
CA VAL A 249 1.48 -18.98 12.62
C VAL A 249 2.75 -18.40 13.22
N SER A 250 3.13 -17.17 12.82
CA SER A 250 4.31 -16.52 13.39
C SER A 250 4.17 -16.28 14.89
N LEU A 251 2.98 -15.93 15.39
CA LEU A 251 2.71 -15.76 16.81
C LEU A 251 2.88 -17.08 17.59
N GLY A 252 2.39 -18.19 17.04
CA GLY A 252 2.54 -19.51 17.66
C GLY A 252 3.99 -20.02 17.72
N GLN A 253 4.87 -19.49 16.87
CA GLN A 253 6.31 -19.81 16.88
C GLN A 253 7.10 -19.05 17.95
N VAL A 254 6.49 -18.04 18.61
CA VAL A 254 7.17 -17.22 19.62
C VAL A 254 7.39 -18.01 20.92
N CYS A 255 6.37 -18.74 21.39
CA CYS A 255 6.48 -19.59 22.58
C CYS A 255 5.41 -20.70 22.58
N PRO A 256 5.61 -21.78 23.37
CA PRO A 256 4.69 -22.91 23.42
C PRO A 256 3.25 -22.55 23.84
N ASP A 257 3.09 -21.61 24.79
CA ASP A 257 1.77 -21.22 25.29
C ASP A 257 0.93 -20.56 24.20
N LEU A 258 1.52 -19.61 23.45
CA LEU A 258 0.87 -18.99 22.30
C LEU A 258 0.69 -20.02 21.17
N GLY A 259 1.62 -20.95 21.00
CA GLY A 259 1.50 -22.09 20.09
C GLY A 259 0.23 -22.89 20.34
N ALA A 260 -0.05 -23.27 21.59
CA ALA A 260 -1.26 -23.99 21.96
C ALA A 260 -2.53 -23.20 21.65
N LEU A 261 -2.54 -21.88 21.92
CA LEU A 261 -3.69 -21.02 21.66
C LEU A 261 -3.96 -20.81 20.16
N THR A 262 -2.91 -20.66 19.36
CA THR A 262 -3.06 -20.44 17.91
C THR A 262 -3.55 -21.66 17.14
N GLU A 263 -3.50 -22.86 17.73
CA GLU A 263 -4.12 -24.07 17.16
C GLU A 263 -5.62 -24.20 17.47
N ASP A 264 -6.23 -23.23 18.17
CA ASP A 264 -7.66 -23.23 18.45
C ASP A 264 -8.51 -23.29 17.16
N ARG A 265 -9.43 -24.26 17.11
CA ARG A 265 -10.28 -24.53 15.94
C ARG A 265 -11.15 -23.34 15.54
N LEU A 266 -11.68 -22.60 16.52
CA LEU A 266 -12.58 -21.47 16.31
C LEU A 266 -11.82 -20.27 15.72
N LEU A 267 -10.55 -20.06 16.05
CA LEU A 267 -9.71 -19.04 15.42
C LEU A 267 -9.70 -19.22 13.90
N TRP A 268 -9.30 -20.40 13.44
CA TRP A 268 -9.18 -20.71 12.01
C TRP A 268 -10.54 -20.75 11.32
N LYS A 269 -11.58 -21.24 12.00
CA LYS A 269 -12.95 -21.21 11.47
C LYS A 269 -13.42 -19.77 11.24
N ASN A 270 -13.30 -18.90 12.25
CA ASN A 270 -13.70 -17.50 12.16
C ASN A 270 -12.90 -16.77 11.08
N LEU A 271 -11.60 -17.06 10.97
CA LEU A 271 -10.73 -16.50 9.94
C LEU A 271 -11.17 -16.94 8.53
N CYS A 272 -11.53 -18.21 8.34
CA CYS A 272 -12.09 -18.69 7.07
C CYS A 272 -13.41 -17.97 6.73
N GLN A 273 -14.32 -17.86 7.69
CA GLN A 273 -15.63 -17.23 7.50
C GLN A 273 -15.53 -15.70 7.30
N TYR A 274 -14.46 -15.09 7.82
CA TYR A 274 -14.18 -13.67 7.61
C TYR A 274 -13.78 -13.38 6.15
N HIS A 275 -12.93 -14.22 5.55
CA HIS A 275 -12.41 -14.02 4.20
C HIS A 275 -13.25 -14.65 3.08
N PHE A 276 -13.89 -15.77 3.36
CA PHE A 276 -14.50 -16.62 2.34
C PHE A 276 -15.99 -16.84 2.61
N THR A 277 -16.76 -16.88 1.52
CA THR A 277 -18.18 -17.23 1.58
C THR A 277 -18.36 -18.71 1.94
N GLU A 278 -19.48 -19.03 2.57
CA GLU A 278 -19.88 -20.42 2.86
C GLU A 278 -19.84 -21.32 1.61
N ARG A 279 -20.17 -20.77 0.43
CA ARG A 279 -20.09 -21.50 -0.86
C ARG A 279 -18.64 -21.84 -1.23
N GLN A 280 -17.69 -20.94 -1.02
CA GLN A 280 -16.26 -21.20 -1.28
C GLN A 280 -15.71 -22.24 -0.30
N ILE A 281 -16.05 -22.12 0.98
CA ILE A 281 -15.63 -23.04 2.05
C ILE A 281 -16.13 -24.46 1.76
N ARG A 282 -17.43 -24.63 1.46
CA ARG A 282 -18.02 -25.95 1.16
C ARG A 282 -17.40 -26.65 -0.05
N ARG A 283 -16.85 -25.90 -1.00
CA ARG A 283 -16.17 -26.46 -2.19
C ARG A 283 -14.78 -27.03 -1.92
N ARG A 284 -14.21 -26.76 -0.74
CA ARG A 284 -12.81 -27.08 -0.37
C ARG A 284 -12.73 -27.58 1.08
N LEU A 285 -13.64 -28.46 1.47
CA LEU A 285 -13.59 -29.11 2.78
C LEU A 285 -12.39 -30.06 2.87
N ILE A 286 -11.67 -29.98 3.98
CA ILE A 286 -10.59 -30.91 4.32
C ILE A 286 -10.94 -31.49 5.68
N VAL A 287 -11.02 -32.82 5.72
CA VAL A 287 -11.39 -33.59 6.91
C VAL A 287 -10.16 -34.38 7.35
N SER A 288 -9.87 -34.39 8.63
CA SER A 288 -8.81 -35.21 9.23
C SER A 288 -9.23 -36.67 9.29
N ASP A 289 -8.28 -37.57 9.55
CA ASP A 289 -8.54 -39.00 9.73
C ASP A 289 -9.56 -39.31 10.84
N LYS A 290 -9.74 -38.36 11.79
CA LYS A 290 -10.71 -38.43 12.89
C LYS A 290 -12.10 -37.88 12.52
N GLY A 291 -12.34 -37.52 11.26
CA GLY A 291 -13.63 -36.98 10.79
C GLY A 291 -13.86 -35.51 11.13
N HIS A 292 -12.84 -34.77 11.59
CA HIS A 292 -12.97 -33.35 11.96
C HIS A 292 -12.46 -32.43 10.86
N LEU A 293 -13.09 -31.26 10.68
CA LEU A 293 -12.63 -30.27 9.70
C LEU A 293 -11.30 -29.64 10.11
N GLU A 294 -10.33 -29.65 9.21
CA GLU A 294 -9.00 -29.06 9.39
C GLU A 294 -8.97 -27.60 8.93
N TRP A 295 -9.61 -26.71 9.71
CA TRP A 295 -9.78 -25.29 9.37
C TRP A 295 -8.48 -24.57 9.00
N LYS A 296 -7.37 -24.86 9.69
CA LYS A 296 -6.05 -24.28 9.38
C LYS A 296 -5.56 -24.64 7.98
N LYS A 297 -5.63 -25.92 7.60
CA LYS A 297 -5.24 -26.36 6.24
C LYS A 297 -6.22 -25.83 5.19
N MET A 298 -7.52 -25.81 5.53
CA MET A 298 -8.54 -25.24 4.66
C MET A 298 -8.30 -23.75 4.39
N TYR A 299 -7.95 -22.96 5.40
CA TYR A 299 -7.62 -21.54 5.25
C TYR A 299 -6.54 -21.33 4.17
N PHE A 300 -5.37 -21.95 4.33
CA PHE A 300 -4.29 -21.79 3.36
C PHE A 300 -4.63 -22.33 1.96
N LYS A 301 -5.45 -23.38 1.87
CA LYS A 301 -5.93 -23.88 0.57
C LYS A 301 -6.87 -22.87 -0.10
N LEU A 302 -7.78 -22.26 0.67
CA LEU A 302 -8.71 -21.24 0.19
C LEU A 302 -7.97 -19.97 -0.26
N CYS A 303 -6.97 -19.51 0.49
CA CYS A 303 -6.13 -18.35 0.12
C CYS A 303 -5.42 -18.54 -1.23
N ARG A 304 -5.08 -19.78 -1.60
CA ARG A 304 -4.48 -20.11 -2.91
C ARG A 304 -5.49 -20.15 -4.05
N CYS A 305 -6.77 -20.38 -3.75
CA CYS A 305 -7.81 -20.57 -4.76
C CYS A 305 -8.68 -19.32 -4.98
N TYR A 306 -8.78 -18.45 -3.98
CA TYR A 306 -9.66 -17.30 -3.98
C TYR A 306 -8.89 -16.06 -3.51
N PRO A 307 -9.18 -14.88 -4.07
CA PRO A 307 -8.62 -13.64 -3.55
C PRO A 307 -9.10 -13.42 -2.10
N HIS A 308 -8.22 -12.86 -1.29
CA HIS A 308 -8.58 -12.42 0.06
C HIS A 308 -9.65 -11.34 0.03
N LYS A 309 -10.43 -11.25 1.11
CA LYS A 309 -11.36 -10.14 1.29
C LYS A 309 -10.55 -8.87 1.50
N GLU A 310 -10.67 -7.94 0.56
CA GLU A 310 -10.05 -6.62 0.65
C GLU A 310 -10.95 -5.70 1.48
N GLN A 311 -10.41 -5.14 2.56
CA GLN A 311 -11.05 -4.09 3.35
C GLN A 311 -10.07 -2.93 3.53
N TYR A 312 -10.54 -1.74 3.20
CA TYR A 312 -9.77 -0.51 3.31
C TYR A 312 -10.53 0.45 4.21
N SER A 313 -9.81 1.11 5.09
CA SER A 313 -10.38 2.09 6.02
C SER A 313 -10.85 3.35 5.31
N ASP A 314 -10.09 3.76 4.31
CA ASP A 314 -10.41 4.87 3.43
C ASP A 314 -10.11 4.47 1.98
N THR A 315 -10.93 4.95 1.05
CA THR A 315 -10.91 4.60 -0.38
C THR A 315 -11.14 5.83 -1.22
N LEU A 316 -10.68 5.79 -2.47
CA LEU A 316 -11.10 6.78 -3.45
C LEU A 316 -12.61 6.69 -3.68
N GLN A 317 -13.24 7.84 -3.80
CA GLN A 317 -14.65 8.00 -4.10
C GLN A 317 -14.81 8.50 -5.53
N PHE A 318 -15.72 7.90 -6.28
CA PHE A 318 -16.10 8.34 -7.61
C PHE A 318 -17.51 8.92 -7.57
N CYS A 319 -17.66 10.19 -7.93
CA CYS A 319 -18.96 10.82 -8.05
C CYS A 319 -19.57 10.50 -9.42
N THR A 320 -20.72 9.84 -9.44
CA THR A 320 -21.44 9.51 -10.68
C THR A 320 -22.10 10.72 -11.34
N HIS A 321 -22.26 11.82 -10.61
CA HIS A 321 -22.86 13.06 -11.11
C HIS A 321 -21.86 13.93 -11.89
N CYS A 322 -20.73 14.28 -11.27
CA CYS A 322 -19.72 15.15 -11.88
C CYS A 322 -18.53 14.40 -12.49
N HIS A 323 -18.51 13.06 -12.40
CA HIS A 323 -17.42 12.21 -12.85
C HIS A 323 -16.06 12.54 -12.23
N ILE A 324 -16.06 13.03 -10.99
CA ILE A 324 -14.85 13.35 -10.24
C ILE A 324 -14.44 12.17 -9.37
N LEU A 325 -13.14 11.87 -9.37
CA LEU A 325 -12.49 10.90 -8.49
C LEU A 325 -11.68 11.65 -7.44
N PHE A 326 -11.87 11.33 -6.16
CA PHE A 326 -11.29 12.08 -5.04
C PHE A 326 -11.12 11.20 -3.80
N TRP A 327 -10.29 11.61 -2.84
CA TRP A 327 -10.21 10.92 -1.54
C TRP A 327 -11.41 11.29 -0.66
N LYS A 328 -11.95 10.38 0.14
CA LYS A 328 -13.18 10.62 0.92
C LYS A 328 -13.16 11.90 1.78
N ASP A 329 -12.02 12.25 2.37
CA ASP A 329 -11.89 13.47 3.18
C ASP A 329 -11.64 14.75 2.35
N ALA A 330 -11.59 14.63 1.02
CA ALA A 330 -11.41 15.76 0.12
C ALA A 330 -12.78 16.25 -0.38
N ASN A 331 -13.04 17.54 -0.26
CA ASN A 331 -14.21 18.13 -0.89
C ASN A 331 -13.97 18.22 -2.40
N HIS A 332 -15.03 18.00 -3.19
CA HIS A 332 -14.99 18.15 -4.64
C HIS A 332 -16.12 19.10 -5.09
N PRO A 333 -15.92 19.87 -6.18
CA PRO A 333 -16.91 20.82 -6.67
C PRO A 333 -18.06 20.10 -7.37
N CYS A 334 -18.99 19.53 -6.58
CA CYS A 334 -20.21 18.90 -7.08
C CYS A 334 -21.39 19.85 -7.00
N THR A 335 -22.18 19.92 -8.07
CA THR A 335 -23.42 20.71 -8.13
C THR A 335 -24.67 19.90 -7.75
N ALA A 336 -24.53 18.64 -7.34
CA ALA A 336 -25.66 17.82 -6.91
C ALA A 336 -26.21 18.30 -5.55
N ASN A 337 -27.54 18.25 -5.38
CA ASN A 337 -28.20 18.63 -4.12
C ASN A 337 -27.75 17.78 -2.92
N ASN A 338 -27.36 16.52 -3.16
CA ASN A 338 -26.76 15.64 -2.14
C ASN A 338 -25.53 14.92 -2.71
N PRO A 339 -24.33 15.53 -2.61
CA PRO A 339 -23.11 14.99 -3.18
C PRO A 339 -22.72 13.59 -2.67
N GLU A 340 -22.98 13.31 -1.38
CA GLU A 340 -22.63 12.02 -0.76
C GLU A 340 -23.46 10.86 -1.34
N SER A 341 -24.72 11.13 -1.70
CA SER A 341 -25.59 10.10 -2.31
C SER A 341 -25.15 9.67 -3.71
N CYS A 342 -24.34 10.49 -4.38
CA CYS A 342 -23.83 10.23 -5.73
C CYS A 342 -22.41 9.65 -5.75
N SER A 343 -21.79 9.46 -4.59
CA SER A 343 -20.41 8.95 -4.46
C SER A 343 -20.39 7.45 -4.21
N ILE A 344 -19.54 6.75 -4.96
CA ILE A 344 -19.34 5.31 -4.82
C ILE A 344 -17.87 5.05 -4.47
N SER A 345 -17.63 4.24 -3.44
CA SER A 345 -16.29 3.77 -3.08
C SER A 345 -15.68 2.93 -4.20
N VAL A 346 -14.45 3.27 -4.58
CA VAL A 346 -13.69 2.62 -5.64
C VAL A 346 -12.64 1.73 -5.00
N THR A 347 -12.60 0.45 -5.37
CA THR A 347 -11.53 -0.47 -4.97
C THR A 347 -10.26 -0.22 -5.79
N PRO A 348 -9.06 -0.66 -5.36
CA PRO A 348 -7.84 -0.51 -6.15
C PRO A 348 -7.97 -1.08 -7.58
N GLN A 349 -8.62 -2.25 -7.72
CA GLN A 349 -8.91 -2.82 -9.04
C GLN A 349 -9.98 -2.01 -9.80
N GLY A 350 -10.98 -1.50 -9.09
CA GLY A 350 -11.99 -0.59 -9.64
C GLY A 350 -11.35 0.67 -10.23
N PHE A 351 -10.37 1.26 -9.55
CA PHE A 351 -9.63 2.42 -10.03
C PHE A 351 -8.92 2.12 -11.36
N ILE A 352 -8.23 0.99 -11.46
CA ILE A 352 -7.60 0.57 -12.72
C ILE A 352 -8.67 0.38 -13.81
N ASN A 353 -9.79 -0.25 -13.47
CA ASN A 353 -10.87 -0.53 -14.42
C ASN A 353 -11.58 0.74 -14.93
N LEU A 354 -11.55 1.85 -14.18
CA LEU A 354 -12.10 3.14 -14.64
C LEU A 354 -11.38 3.68 -15.89
N PHE A 355 -10.16 3.22 -16.16
CA PHE A 355 -9.34 3.67 -17.29
C PHE A 355 -9.03 2.56 -18.30
N LYS A 356 -9.70 1.40 -18.17
CA LYS A 356 -9.67 0.35 -19.20
C LYS A 356 -10.76 0.66 -20.22
N PHE A 357 -10.38 1.32 -21.30
CA PHE A 357 -11.24 1.62 -22.44
C PHE A 357 -10.84 0.80 -23.66
#